data_AF-A0A1H7KGX3-F1
#
_entry.id   AF-A0A1H7KGX3-F1
#
_cell.length_a   1.000
_cell.length_b   1.000
_cell.length_c   1.000
_cell.angle_alpha   90.00
_cell.angle_beta   90.00
_cell.angle_gamma   90.00
#
_symmetry.space_group_name_H-M   'P 1'
#
loop_
_entity.id
_entity.type
_entity.pdbx_description
1 polymer ?
#
loop_
_entity_poly.entity_id
_entity_poly.type
_entity_poly.pdbx_seq_one_letter_code
_entity_poly.pdbx_strand_id
1 'polypeptide(L)' 'MKNEQEILEVTNIQYSKKELAYGALELNINGHIDNEYYETTIVIQCPLDENSENFNNLLKDALVKARARTSRLKEGS' A
#
# COMPACT_ATOMS: atom_id res chain seq x y z
N MET A 1 16.39 0.44 25.75
CA MET A 1 15.50 -0.36 24.88
C MET A 1 15.77 0.11 23.47
N LYS A 2 16.40 -0.72 22.62
CA LYS A 2 16.61 -0.36 21.22
C LYS A 2 15.27 -0.54 20.52
N ASN A 3 14.66 0.55 20.06
CA ASN A 3 13.65 0.46 19.01
C ASN A 3 14.41 0.10 17.74
N GLU A 4 14.63 -1.20 17.51
CA GLU A 4 14.86 -1.69 16.16
C GLU A 4 13.53 -1.47 15.43
N GLN A 5 13.41 -0.30 14.79
CA GLN A 5 12.43 -0.14 13.73
C GLN A 5 12.85 -1.15 12.66
N GLU A 6 12.16 -2.29 12.59
CA GLU A 6 12.23 -3.19 11.45
C GLU A 6 12.06 -2.34 10.20
N ILE A 7 13.13 -2.27 9.39
CA ILE A 7 13.05 -1.67 8.07
C ILE A 7 12.23 -2.65 7.24
N LEU A 8 10.95 -2.35 7.07
CA LEU A 8 10.08 -3.11 6.17
C LEU A 8 10.54 -2.88 4.74
N GLU A 9 11.01 -3.93 4.07
CA GLU A 9 11.43 -3.84 2.68
C GLU A 9 10.22 -4.03 1.77
N VAL A 10 9.76 -2.94 1.16
CA VAL A 10 8.66 -2.97 0.19
C VAL A 10 9.23 -3.02 -1.23
N THR A 11 9.01 -4.12 -1.94
CA THR A 11 9.52 -4.35 -3.30
C THR A 11 8.42 -4.74 -4.28
N ASN A 12 8.74 -4.67 -5.58
CA ASN A 12 7.85 -5.10 -6.68
C ASN A 12 6.46 -4.47 -6.64
N ILE A 13 6.38 -3.18 -6.27
CA ILE A 13 5.11 -2.46 -6.19
C ILE A 13 4.55 -2.27 -7.60
N GLN A 14 3.32 -2.73 -7.82
CA GLN A 14 2.54 -2.52 -9.03
C GLN A 14 1.16 -2.02 -8.65
N TYR A 15 0.52 -1.29 -9.54
CA TYR A 15 -0.85 -0.86 -9.35
C TYR A 15 -1.60 -0.78 -10.69
N SER A 16 -2.92 -0.98 -10.63
CA SER A 16 -3.84 -0.62 -11.70
C SER A 16 -4.76 0.51 -11.23
N LYS A 17 -5.09 1.41 -12.16
CA LYS A 17 -5.95 2.57 -11.91
C LYS A 17 -7.30 2.37 -12.57
N LYS A 18 -8.36 2.69 -11.85
CA LYS A 18 -9.72 2.76 -12.36
C LYS A 18 -10.32 4.12 -11.99
N GLU A 19 -10.77 4.86 -13.00
CA GLU A 19 -11.53 6.09 -12.78
C GLU A 19 -12.94 5.74 -12.28
N LEU A 20 -13.33 6.37 -11.19
CA LEU A 20 -14.66 6.28 -10.62
C LEU A 20 -15.51 7.47 -11.05
N ALA A 21 -16.83 7.32 -10.92
CA ALA A 21 -17.73 8.47 -11.01
C ALA A 21 -17.29 9.55 -10.01
N TYR A 22 -17.51 10.82 -10.35
CA TYR A 22 -17.18 11.99 -9.51
C TYR A 22 -15.67 12.34 -9.45
N GLY A 23 -14.85 11.81 -10.36
CA GLY A 23 -13.43 12.22 -10.47
C GLY A 23 -12.51 11.60 -9.40
N ALA A 24 -12.99 10.56 -8.70
CA ALA A 24 -12.16 9.77 -7.82
C ALA A 24 -11.40 8.68 -8.61
N LEU A 25 -10.28 8.22 -8.07
CA LEU A 25 -9.52 7.09 -8.62
C LEU A 25 -9.50 5.95 -7.60
N GLU A 26 -9.75 4.75 -8.09
CA GLU A 26 -9.51 3.50 -7.37
C GLU A 26 -8.16 2.94 -7.84
N LEU A 27 -7.28 2.67 -6.88
CA LEU A 27 -5.98 2.05 -7.10
C LEU A 27 -6.00 0.66 -6.49
N ASN A 28 -5.81 -0.36 -7.33
CA ASN A 28 -5.58 -1.72 -6.88
C ASN A 28 -4.08 -1.96 -6.87
N ILE A 29 -3.51 -2.12 -5.68
CA ILE A 29 -2.08 -2.10 -5.42
C ILE A 29 -1.66 -3.48 -4.96
N ASN A 30 -0.55 -3.99 -5.50
CA ASN A 30 0.08 -5.20 -5.03
C ASN A 30 1.59 -5.01 -4.91
N GLY A 31 2.21 -5.82 -4.07
CA GLY A 31 3.66 -5.78 -3.84
C GLY A 31 4.11 -6.83 -2.83
N HIS A 32 5.41 -6.83 -2.57
CA HIS A 32 6.00 -7.71 -1.57
C HIS A 32 6.48 -6.89 -0.37
N ILE A 33 6.21 -7.38 0.84
CA ILE A 33 6.80 -6.87 2.08
C ILE A 33 7.43 -8.07 2.79
N ASP A 34 8.73 -7.99 3.06
CA ASP A 34 9.49 -9.06 3.72
C ASP A 34 9.32 -10.45 3.05
N ASN A 35 9.33 -10.48 1.71
CA ASN A 35 9.08 -11.65 0.86
C ASN A 35 7.66 -12.23 0.88
N GLU A 36 6.71 -11.62 1.58
CA GLU A 36 5.29 -11.99 1.52
C GLU A 36 4.53 -11.08 0.55
N TYR A 37 3.63 -11.67 -0.24
CA TYR A 37 2.76 -10.93 -1.16
C TYR A 37 1.60 -10.28 -0.39
N TYR A 38 1.37 -9.00 -0.68
CA TYR A 38 0.25 -8.23 -0.16
C TYR A 38 -0.46 -7.48 -1.28
N GLU A 39 -1.77 -7.36 -1.14
CA GLU A 39 -2.61 -6.56 -2.03
C GLU A 39 -3.60 -5.72 -1.23
N THR A 40 -3.95 -4.57 -1.78
CA THR A 40 -4.87 -3.63 -1.17
C THR A 40 -5.51 -2.74 -2.22
N THR A 41 -6.69 -2.21 -1.91
CA THR A 41 -7.39 -1.24 -2.75
C THR A 41 -7.58 0.05 -1.95
N ILE A 42 -7.26 1.18 -2.56
CA ILE A 42 -7.50 2.51 -1.99
C ILE A 42 -8.26 3.39 -2.98
N VAL A 43 -9.07 4.31 -2.46
CA VAL A 43 -9.79 5.31 -3.25
C VAL A 43 -9.26 6.68 -2.87
N ILE A 44 -8.85 7.45 -3.89
CA ILE A 44 -8.27 8.79 -3.75
C ILE A 44 -9.18 9.81 -4.44
N GLN A 45 -9.40 10.93 -3.78
CA GLN A 45 -10.15 12.08 -4.31
C GLN A 45 -9.16 13.21 -4.56
N CYS A 46 -8.46 13.17 -5.70
CA CYS A 46 -7.65 14.29 -6.23
C CYS A 46 -6.91 13.86 -7.50
N PRO A 47 -6.51 14.82 -8.35
CA PRO A 47 -5.47 14.57 -9.34
C PRO A 47 -4.17 14.26 -8.59
N LEU A 48 -3.66 13.04 -8.74
CA LEU A 48 -2.34 12.66 -8.26
C LEU A 48 -1.38 12.67 -9.44
N ASP A 49 -0.25 13.37 -9.27
CA ASP A 49 0.87 13.24 -10.19
C ASP A 49 1.53 11.88 -9.92
N GLU A 50 1.33 10.94 -10.85
CA GLU A 50 1.82 9.56 -10.78
C GLU A 50 3.36 9.48 -10.75
N ASN A 51 4.06 10.56 -11.11
CA ASN A 51 5.52 10.64 -11.03
C ASN A 51 6.02 11.24 -9.70
N SER A 52 5.11 11.65 -8.81
CA SER A 52 5.49 12.28 -7.56
C SER A 52 5.96 11.27 -6.51
N GLU A 53 6.93 11.67 -5.69
CA GLU A 53 7.35 10.91 -4.51
C GLU A 53 6.17 10.64 -3.56
N ASN A 54 5.23 11.60 -3.47
CA ASN A 54 4.00 11.47 -2.69
C ASN A 54 3.14 10.28 -3.14
N PHE A 55 3.03 10.06 -4.45
CA PHE A 55 2.28 8.94 -4.98
C PHE A 55 2.95 7.60 -4.63
N ASN A 56 4.28 7.50 -4.81
CA ASN A 56 5.03 6.30 -4.42
C ASN A 56 4.94 6.00 -2.91
N ASN A 57 4.98 7.03 -2.07
CA ASN A 57 4.82 6.89 -0.62
C ASN A 57 3.41 6.42 -0.24
N LEU A 58 2.39 6.88 -0.96
CA LEU A 58 1.01 6.45 -0.77
C LEU A 58 0.82 4.97 -1.12
N LEU A 59 1.45 4.47 -2.19
CA LEU A 59 1.43 3.03 -2.53
C LEU A 59 2.10 2.18 -1.43
N LYS A 60 3.28 2.62 -0.97
CA LYS A 60 4.03 1.94 0.10
C LYS A 60 3.24 1.88 1.42
N ASP A 61 2.70 3.02 1.85
CA ASP A 61 1.90 3.12 3.08
C ASP A 61 0.65 2.24 3.03
N ALA A 62 -0.03 2.18 1.87
CA ALA A 62 -1.17 1.30 1.68
C ALA A 62 -0.82 -0.19 1.87
N LEU A 63 0.30 -0.65 1.31
CA LEU A 63 0.78 -2.02 1.48
C LEU A 63 1.19 -2.31 2.93
N VAL A 64 1.91 -1.40 3.59
CA VAL A 64 2.30 -1.55 5.01
C VAL A 64 1.07 -1.68 5.91
N LYS A 65 0.03 -0.88 5.65
CA LYS A 65 -1.25 -0.99 6.37
C LYS A 65 -1.96 -2.31 6.10
N ALA A 66 -1.90 -2.83 4.87
CA ALA A 66 -2.45 -4.15 4.54
C ALA A 66 -1.75 -5.27 5.31
N ARG A 67 -0.41 -5.27 5.34
CA ARG A 67 0.39 -6.19 6.18
C ARG A 67 -0.04 -6.12 7.65
N ALA A 68 -0.07 -4.92 8.22
CA ALA A 68 -0.44 -4.73 9.63
C ALA A 68 -1.83 -5.29 9.96
N ARG A 69 -2.79 -5.21 9.02
CA ARG A 69 -4.11 -5.82 9.17
C ARG A 69 -4.05 -7.35 9.11
N THR A 70 -3.32 -7.90 8.14
CA THR A 70 -3.16 -9.35 7.98
C THR A 70 -2.44 -9.99 9.18
N SER A 71 -1.37 -9.37 9.69
CA SER A 71 -0.64 -9.87 10.87
C SER A 71 -1.55 -9.96 12.10
N ARG A 72 -2.38 -8.93 12.34
CA ARG A 72 -3.34 -8.95 13.47
C ARG A 72 -4.38 -10.07 13.36
N LEU A 73 -4.80 -10.43 12.14
CA LEU A 73 -5.71 -11.55 11.92
C LEU A 73 -5.04 -12.91 12.18
N LYS A 74 -3.75 -13.05 11.81
CA LYS A 74 -2.95 -14.26 12.09
C LYS A 74 -2.70 -14.46 13.59
N GLU A 75 -2.49 -13.38 14.36
CA GLU A 75 -2.26 -13.45 15.81
C GLU A 75 -3.53 -13.71 16.64
N GLY A 76 -4.71 -13.42 16.08
CA GLY A 76 -6.00 -13.61 16.74
C GLY A 76 -6.74 -14.92 16.39
N SER A 77 -6.12 -15.83 15.62
CA SER A 77 -6.70 -17.10 15.17
C SER A 77 -6.16 -18.30 15.93
#